data_AF-A0A087VVH0-F1
#
_entry.id   AF-A0A087VVH0-F1
#
_cell.length_a   1.000
_cell.length_b   1.000
_cell.length_c   1.000
_cell.angle_alpha   90.00
_cell.angle_beta   90.00
_cell.angle_gamma   90.00
#
_symmetry.space_group_name_H-M   'P 1'
#
loop_
_entity.id
_entity.type
_entity.pdbx_description
1 polymer ?
#
loop_
_entity_poly.entity_id
_entity_poly.type
_entity_poly.pdbx_seq_one_letter_code
_entity_poly.pdbx_strand_id
1 'polypeptide(L)'
;MTNPQEQPESESPAQTGTDQGEDRNSHEALTVFYERLRHSTDSEELHEFARRPLPDRSDQAAFSRFTALLEAVAGNDHTPVDDRVFLAETMPFPNILVKLSKDADPKVRQAVASNRDDKNWLVGILTKDENPQVRAAALTNPMASWKMRLEGAQASTTDADTLDYLGGLGTSTEEGAPLILASMVRRAVALNPNTPMETVKTLAQDDRVEVANAAQKRLDQ
;
A
#
# COMPACT_ATOMS: atom_id res chain seq x y z
N MET A 1 -7.69 -69.57 52.25
CA MET A 1 -6.50 -69.05 51.55
C MET A 1 -6.42 -67.56 51.81
N THR A 2 -5.48 -67.21 52.70
CA THR A 2 -4.69 -65.97 52.84
C THR A 2 -5.32 -64.58 52.57
N ASN A 3 -5.42 -63.80 53.65
CA ASN A 3 -5.35 -62.32 53.73
C ASN A 3 -3.84 -61.90 53.65
N PRO A 4 -3.43 -60.64 53.34
CA PRO A 4 -3.64 -59.48 54.24
C PRO A 4 -3.88 -58.10 53.58
N GLN A 5 -4.40 -57.20 54.42
CA GLN A 5 -4.46 -55.74 54.27
C GLN A 5 -3.07 -55.08 54.38
N GLU A 6 -2.90 -53.90 53.78
CA GLU A 6 -2.27 -52.71 54.38
C GLU A 6 -2.60 -51.43 53.58
N GLN A 7 -2.36 -50.28 54.20
CA GLN A 7 -3.09 -49.00 54.14
C GLN A 7 -2.40 -47.91 53.23
N PRO A 8 -2.90 -46.65 53.18
CA PRO A 8 -2.84 -45.77 52.00
C PRO A 8 -1.70 -44.74 52.02
N GLU A 9 -1.35 -44.20 50.85
CA GLU A 9 -0.59 -42.96 50.73
C GLU A 9 -1.36 -41.92 49.91
N SER A 10 -1.58 -40.79 50.59
CA SER A 10 -2.12 -39.54 50.08
C SER A 10 -1.00 -38.70 49.48
N GLU A 11 -1.11 -38.35 48.20
CA GLU A 11 -0.48 -37.15 47.64
C GLU A 11 -1.42 -36.51 46.62
N SER A 12 -2.00 -35.37 46.97
CA SER A 12 -2.21 -34.30 45.99
C SER A 12 -0.88 -33.56 45.88
N PRO A 13 -0.50 -33.08 44.69
CA PRO A 13 -0.78 -31.66 44.47
C PRO A 13 -1.07 -31.26 43.01
N ALA A 14 -1.47 -29.99 42.92
CA ALA A 14 -1.24 -29.06 41.82
C ALA A 14 -2.27 -29.04 40.68
N GLN A 15 -3.21 -28.11 40.85
CA GLN A 15 -3.60 -27.18 39.79
C GLN A 15 -2.37 -26.65 39.04
N THR A 16 -2.33 -26.85 37.73
CA THR A 16 -1.74 -25.97 36.71
C THR A 16 -2.38 -26.44 35.40
N GLY A 17 -3.15 -25.66 34.68
CA GLY A 17 -2.80 -24.32 34.22
C GLY A 17 -2.91 -24.40 32.70
N THR A 18 -3.99 -23.82 32.17
CA THR A 18 -4.01 -23.10 30.90
C THR A 18 -3.01 -23.54 29.82
N ASP A 19 -3.42 -24.45 28.95
CA ASP A 19 -2.95 -24.44 27.55
C ASP A 19 -3.89 -25.24 26.63
N GLN A 20 -5.08 -24.68 26.36
CA GLN A 20 -6.00 -25.22 25.34
C GLN A 20 -6.35 -24.18 24.27
N GLY A 21 -5.59 -23.08 24.21
CA GLY A 21 -5.81 -21.99 23.26
C GLY A 21 -5.01 -22.14 21.97
N GLU A 22 -3.80 -22.72 22.03
CA GLU A 22 -2.88 -22.67 20.89
C GLU A 22 -3.07 -23.83 19.88
N ASP A 23 -3.60 -24.98 20.32
CA ASP A 23 -3.58 -26.21 19.49
C ASP A 23 -4.89 -26.53 18.75
N ARG A 24 -5.93 -25.68 18.85
CA ARG A 24 -7.19 -25.89 18.09
C ARG A 24 -7.14 -25.39 16.65
N ASN A 25 -6.21 -24.49 16.33
CA ASN A 25 -6.09 -23.87 15.00
C ASN A 25 -5.14 -24.61 14.04
N SER A 26 -4.45 -25.65 14.50
CA SER A 26 -3.42 -26.37 13.73
C SER A 26 -4.00 -27.30 12.64
N HIS A 27 -5.28 -27.65 12.71
CA HIS A 27 -5.93 -28.62 11.82
C HIS A 27 -7.08 -28.07 10.95
N GLU A 28 -7.38 -26.77 11.02
CA GLU A 28 -8.42 -26.18 10.17
C GLU A 28 -7.89 -26.00 8.74
N ALA A 29 -8.60 -26.57 7.77
CA ALA A 29 -8.25 -26.45 6.36
C ALA A 29 -8.19 -24.96 5.96
N LEU A 30 -7.17 -24.57 5.21
CA LEU A 30 -6.94 -23.17 4.78
C LEU A 30 -8.20 -22.53 4.20
N THR A 31 -8.96 -23.26 3.38
CA THR A 31 -10.21 -22.79 2.79
C THR A 31 -11.25 -22.41 3.85
N VAL A 32 -11.39 -23.21 4.92
CA VAL A 32 -12.39 -22.95 5.97
C VAL A 32 -12.01 -21.67 6.73
N PHE A 33 -10.74 -21.56 7.12
CA PHE A 33 -10.28 -20.37 7.84
C PHE A 33 -10.31 -19.11 6.97
N TYR A 34 -9.97 -19.24 5.68
CA TYR A 34 -10.07 -18.17 4.70
C TYR A 34 -11.51 -17.65 4.59
N GLU A 35 -12.48 -18.53 4.39
CA GLU A 35 -13.90 -18.12 4.28
C GLU A 35 -14.42 -17.56 5.60
N ARG A 36 -13.94 -18.04 6.75
CA ARG A 36 -14.24 -17.43 8.06
C ARG A 36 -13.77 -15.99 8.10
N LEU A 37 -12.49 -15.72 7.84
CA LEU A 37 -11.95 -14.36 7.88
C LEU A 37 -12.60 -13.47 6.83
N ARG A 38 -12.89 -13.98 5.63
CA ARG A 38 -13.51 -13.22 4.54
C ARG A 38 -14.93 -12.75 4.88
N HIS A 39 -15.66 -13.53 5.66
CA HIS A 39 -17.05 -13.24 6.03
C HIS A 39 -17.22 -12.84 7.49
N SER A 40 -16.12 -12.72 8.24
CA SER A 40 -16.15 -12.31 9.64
C SER A 40 -16.73 -10.90 9.76
N THR A 41 -17.56 -10.71 10.78
CA THR A 41 -18.06 -9.39 11.20
C THR A 41 -17.36 -8.92 12.47
N ASP A 42 -16.47 -9.76 13.00
CA ASP A 42 -15.68 -9.47 14.19
C ASP A 42 -14.47 -8.64 13.79
N SER A 43 -14.56 -7.33 14.01
CA SER A 43 -13.47 -6.40 13.69
C SER A 43 -12.22 -6.63 14.56
N GLU A 44 -12.37 -7.20 15.75
CA GLU A 44 -11.23 -7.49 16.65
C GLU A 44 -10.44 -8.70 16.12
N GLU A 45 -11.11 -9.78 15.69
CA GLU A 45 -10.45 -10.92 15.01
C GLU A 45 -9.67 -10.45 13.76
N LEU A 46 -10.28 -9.59 12.96
CA LEU A 46 -9.68 -9.05 11.74
C LEU A 46 -8.49 -8.14 12.06
N HIS A 47 -8.61 -7.28 13.08
CA HIS A 47 -7.54 -6.41 13.57
C HIS A 47 -6.32 -7.23 14.02
N GLU A 48 -6.54 -8.21 14.90
CA GLU A 48 -5.49 -9.06 15.43
C GLU A 48 -4.75 -9.81 14.32
N PHE A 49 -5.48 -10.27 13.30
CA PHE A 49 -4.87 -10.96 12.17
C PHE A 49 -4.07 -10.00 11.28
N ALA A 50 -4.62 -8.82 10.95
CA ALA A 50 -3.96 -7.81 10.13
C ALA A 50 -2.63 -7.32 10.72
N ARG A 51 -2.55 -7.24 12.06
CA ARG A 51 -1.35 -6.76 12.79
C ARG A 51 -0.34 -7.86 13.12
N ARG A 52 -0.65 -9.12 12.81
CA ARG A 52 0.24 -10.23 13.12
C ARG A 52 1.51 -10.17 12.25
N PRO A 53 2.71 -10.39 12.84
CA PRO A 53 3.94 -10.40 12.07
C PRO A 53 3.93 -11.50 11.01
N LEU A 54 4.57 -11.21 9.87
CA LEU A 54 4.75 -12.21 8.81
C LEU A 54 5.56 -13.39 9.34
N PRO A 55 5.19 -14.65 8.98
CA PRO A 55 6.03 -15.81 9.24
C PRO A 55 7.41 -15.67 8.60
N ASP A 56 8.38 -16.45 9.09
CA ASP A 56 9.68 -16.55 8.45
C ASP A 56 9.52 -17.02 7.00
N ARG A 57 10.21 -16.34 6.07
CA ARG A 57 10.23 -16.67 4.65
C ARG A 57 10.85 -18.04 4.37
N SER A 58 11.65 -18.58 5.30
CA SER A 58 12.20 -19.93 5.19
C SER A 58 11.10 -21.01 5.25
N ASP A 59 9.99 -20.76 5.96
CA ASP A 59 8.81 -21.61 5.97
C ASP A 59 7.83 -21.18 4.88
N GLN A 60 8.04 -21.71 3.67
CA GLN A 60 7.22 -21.39 2.51
C GLN A 60 5.74 -21.75 2.70
N ALA A 61 5.43 -22.81 3.46
CA ALA A 61 4.06 -23.27 3.67
C ALA A 61 3.31 -22.32 4.61
N ALA A 62 3.92 -21.97 5.75
CA ALA A 62 3.34 -21.01 6.68
C ALA A 62 3.20 -19.63 6.04
N PHE A 63 4.23 -19.17 5.31
CA PHE A 63 4.21 -17.89 4.62
C PHE A 63 3.09 -17.82 3.58
N SER A 64 2.97 -18.83 2.72
CA SER A 64 1.92 -18.91 1.69
C SER A 64 0.51 -18.96 2.31
N ARG A 65 0.33 -19.77 3.36
CA ARG A 65 -0.94 -19.84 4.10
C ARG A 65 -1.30 -18.47 4.69
N PHE A 66 -0.34 -17.80 5.31
CA PHE A 66 -0.56 -16.52 5.97
C PHE A 66 -0.90 -15.41 4.98
N THR A 67 -0.21 -15.31 3.84
CA THR A 67 -0.53 -14.30 2.81
C THR A 67 -1.90 -14.51 2.17
N ALA A 68 -2.35 -15.77 2.01
CA ALA A 68 -3.71 -16.06 1.55
C ALA A 68 -4.75 -15.58 2.57
N LEU A 69 -4.53 -15.82 3.86
CA LEU A 69 -5.44 -15.35 4.92
C LEU A 69 -5.43 -13.83 5.06
N LEU A 70 -4.28 -13.17 4.91
CA LEU A 70 -4.20 -11.70 4.86
C LEU A 70 -4.99 -11.13 3.69
N GLU A 71 -5.05 -11.82 2.55
CA GLU A 71 -5.90 -11.39 1.42
C GLU A 71 -7.40 -11.48 1.73
N ALA A 72 -7.82 -12.41 2.59
CA ALA A 72 -9.19 -12.46 3.10
C ALA A 72 -9.47 -11.24 3.99
N VAL A 73 -8.57 -10.95 4.92
CA VAL A 73 -8.68 -9.80 5.85
C VAL A 73 -8.65 -8.47 5.12
N ALA A 74 -7.71 -8.27 4.20
CA ALA A 74 -7.59 -7.05 3.40
C ALA A 74 -8.85 -6.78 2.55
N GLY A 75 -9.53 -7.84 2.12
CA GLY A 75 -10.75 -7.76 1.31
C GLY A 75 -12.05 -7.79 2.10
N ASN A 76 -12.01 -7.74 3.44
CA ASN A 76 -13.20 -7.73 4.28
C ASN A 76 -13.54 -6.30 4.69
N ASP A 77 -14.79 -5.89 4.43
CA ASP A 77 -15.29 -4.54 4.71
C ASP A 77 -15.35 -4.22 6.21
N HIS A 78 -15.41 -5.23 7.09
CA HIS A 78 -15.39 -5.07 8.55
C HIS A 78 -13.98 -4.94 9.12
N THR A 79 -12.93 -5.19 8.33
CA THR A 79 -11.55 -4.92 8.77
C THR A 79 -11.41 -3.42 8.99
N PRO A 80 -10.97 -2.94 10.16
CA PRO A 80 -10.86 -1.50 10.42
C PRO A 80 -10.06 -0.76 9.35
N VAL A 81 -10.49 0.47 9.00
CA VAL A 81 -9.83 1.27 7.96
C VAL A 81 -8.35 1.45 8.25
N ASP A 82 -7.97 1.72 9.50
CA ASP A 82 -6.57 1.90 9.91
C ASP A 82 -5.72 0.63 9.70
N ASP A 83 -6.34 -0.56 9.77
CA ASP A 83 -5.66 -1.82 9.49
C ASP A 83 -5.53 -2.08 7.99
N ARG A 84 -6.56 -1.73 7.20
CA ARG A 84 -6.47 -1.80 5.73
C ARG A 84 -5.43 -0.81 5.18
N VAL A 85 -5.35 0.40 5.76
CA VAL A 85 -4.28 1.37 5.49
C VAL A 85 -2.92 0.78 5.86
N PHE A 86 -2.76 0.23 7.07
CA PHE A 86 -1.51 -0.42 7.47
C PHE A 86 -1.07 -1.52 6.50
N LEU A 87 -2.01 -2.39 6.08
CA LEU A 87 -1.71 -3.44 5.10
C LEU A 87 -1.34 -2.84 3.74
N ALA A 88 -2.04 -1.80 3.29
CA ALA A 88 -1.75 -1.09 2.05
C ALA A 88 -0.35 -0.44 2.04
N GLU A 89 0.11 0.07 3.18
CA GLU A 89 1.43 0.73 3.32
C GLU A 89 2.58 -0.28 3.44
N THR A 90 2.36 -1.41 4.10
CA THR A 90 3.44 -2.29 4.56
C THR A 90 3.58 -3.59 3.79
N MET A 91 2.53 -4.06 3.12
CA MET A 91 2.57 -5.36 2.46
C MET A 91 3.17 -5.25 1.05
N PRO A 92 4.16 -6.09 0.70
CA PRO A 92 4.75 -6.11 -0.63
C PRO A 92 4.00 -7.02 -1.63
N PHE A 93 2.81 -7.51 -1.25
CA PHE A 93 2.16 -8.62 -1.92
C PHE A 93 1.11 -8.14 -2.94
N PRO A 94 1.28 -8.44 -4.25
CA PRO A 94 0.37 -7.94 -5.27
C PRO A 94 -1.10 -8.35 -5.06
N ASN A 95 -1.39 -9.56 -4.59
CA ASN A 95 -2.77 -10.01 -4.37
C ASN A 95 -3.50 -9.19 -3.29
N ILE A 96 -2.79 -8.77 -2.24
CA ILE A 96 -3.33 -7.91 -1.18
C ILE A 96 -3.50 -6.48 -1.71
N LEU A 97 -2.46 -5.91 -2.33
CA LEU A 97 -2.50 -4.54 -2.85
C LEU A 97 -3.58 -4.35 -3.94
N VAL A 98 -3.80 -5.34 -4.80
CA VAL A 98 -4.85 -5.31 -5.84
C VAL A 98 -6.26 -5.30 -5.26
N LYS A 99 -6.44 -5.89 -4.08
CA LYS A 99 -7.74 -5.87 -3.39
C LYS A 99 -7.97 -4.52 -2.75
N LEU A 100 -6.96 -4.01 -2.03
CA LEU A 100 -6.99 -2.70 -1.38
C LEU A 100 -7.02 -1.53 -2.38
N SER A 101 -6.53 -1.71 -3.61
CA SER A 101 -6.61 -0.66 -4.64
C SER A 101 -8.04 -0.39 -5.11
N LYS A 102 -9.01 -1.24 -4.73
CA LYS A 102 -10.44 -1.10 -5.05
C LYS A 102 -11.27 -0.76 -3.80
N ASP A 103 -10.62 -0.47 -2.68
CA ASP A 103 -11.28 -0.14 -1.42
C ASP A 103 -12.21 1.05 -1.58
N ALA A 104 -13.35 1.03 -0.88
CA ALA A 104 -14.30 2.13 -0.89
C ALA A 104 -13.70 3.40 -0.25
N ASP A 105 -12.82 3.26 0.74
CA ASP A 105 -12.17 4.38 1.40
C ASP A 105 -10.95 4.87 0.58
N PRO A 106 -10.95 6.13 0.13
CA PRO A 106 -9.84 6.69 -0.64
C PRO A 106 -8.52 6.73 0.14
N LYS A 107 -8.53 6.74 1.48
CA LYS A 107 -7.30 6.69 2.28
C LYS A 107 -6.57 5.36 2.09
N VAL A 108 -7.31 4.25 2.01
CA VAL A 108 -6.74 2.93 1.75
C VAL A 108 -6.15 2.89 0.34
N ARG A 109 -6.87 3.40 -0.67
CA ARG A 109 -6.35 3.47 -2.04
C ARG A 109 -5.12 4.38 -2.15
N GLN A 110 -5.09 5.50 -1.42
CA GLN A 110 -3.95 6.42 -1.35
C GLN A 110 -2.72 5.75 -0.73
N ALA A 111 -2.92 4.93 0.31
CA ALA A 111 -1.87 4.13 0.92
C ALA A 111 -1.28 3.12 -0.09
N VAL A 112 -2.12 2.44 -0.86
CA VAL A 112 -1.65 1.55 -1.95
C VAL A 112 -0.85 2.36 -2.98
N ALA A 113 -1.37 3.53 -3.39
CA ALA A 113 -0.71 4.39 -4.37
C ALA A 113 0.66 4.91 -3.89
N SER A 114 0.87 5.04 -2.59
CA SER A 114 2.13 5.48 -1.98
C SER A 114 3.12 4.34 -1.73
N ASN A 115 2.67 3.09 -1.81
CA ASN A 115 3.49 1.92 -1.50
C ASN A 115 4.59 1.72 -2.56
N ARG A 116 5.85 1.61 -2.10
CA ARG A 116 7.04 1.50 -2.97
C ARG A 116 7.31 0.08 -3.46
N ASP A 117 6.68 -0.93 -2.85
CA ASP A 117 6.72 -2.32 -3.31
C ASP A 117 5.66 -2.62 -4.38
N ASP A 118 4.80 -1.64 -4.65
CA ASP A 118 3.78 -1.72 -5.69
C ASP A 118 4.39 -1.93 -7.09
N LYS A 119 3.59 -2.44 -8.01
CA LYS A 119 3.97 -2.67 -9.40
C LYS A 119 3.52 -1.49 -10.25
N ASN A 120 4.35 -1.15 -11.22
CA ASN A 120 4.10 -0.07 -12.19
C ASN A 120 2.67 -0.13 -12.78
N TRP A 121 2.18 -1.34 -13.10
CA TRP A 121 0.83 -1.51 -13.65
C TRP A 121 -0.29 -1.16 -12.67
N LEU A 122 -0.11 -1.39 -11.36
CA LEU A 122 -1.12 -1.06 -10.35
C LEU A 122 -1.11 0.44 -10.06
N VAL A 123 0.07 1.05 -9.91
CA VAL A 123 0.22 2.51 -9.87
C VAL A 123 -0.46 3.16 -11.08
N GLY A 124 -0.29 2.58 -12.28
CA GLY A 124 -0.94 3.05 -13.50
C GLY A 124 -2.47 3.01 -13.51
N ILE A 125 -3.09 2.15 -12.68
CA ILE A 125 -4.54 2.17 -12.44
C ILE A 125 -4.87 3.35 -11.52
N LEU A 126 -4.09 3.55 -10.45
CA LEU A 126 -4.33 4.56 -9.42
C LEU A 126 -4.05 6.00 -9.88
N THR A 127 -3.24 6.23 -10.92
CA THR A 127 -3.13 7.56 -11.55
C THR A 127 -4.42 8.05 -12.19
N LYS A 128 -5.41 7.16 -12.36
CA LYS A 128 -6.73 7.45 -12.91
C LYS A 128 -7.85 7.36 -11.86
N ASP A 129 -7.49 7.30 -10.57
CA ASP A 129 -8.46 7.25 -9.49
C ASP A 129 -9.38 8.48 -9.48
N GLU A 130 -10.62 8.29 -9.04
CA GLU A 130 -11.59 9.38 -8.88
C GLU A 130 -11.11 10.42 -7.85
N ASN A 131 -10.40 9.97 -6.82
CA ASN A 131 -9.94 10.81 -5.72
C ASN A 131 -8.61 11.51 -6.10
N PRO A 132 -8.55 12.85 -6.04
CA PRO A 132 -7.33 13.60 -6.36
C PRO A 132 -6.10 13.21 -5.53
N GLN A 133 -6.29 12.90 -4.24
CA GLN A 133 -5.18 12.54 -3.35
C GLN A 133 -4.57 11.17 -3.70
N VAL A 134 -5.38 10.24 -4.20
CA VAL A 134 -4.91 8.95 -4.70
C VAL A 134 -4.12 9.14 -6.00
N ARG A 135 -4.62 9.98 -6.93
CA ARG A 135 -3.89 10.31 -8.16
C ARG A 135 -2.55 10.98 -7.87
N ALA A 136 -2.52 11.94 -6.95
CA ALA A 136 -1.32 12.64 -6.51
C ALA A 136 -0.27 11.63 -6.00
N ALA A 137 -0.64 10.80 -5.02
CA ALA A 137 0.23 9.76 -4.48
C ALA A 137 0.77 8.82 -5.58
N ALA A 138 -0.08 8.39 -6.51
CA ALA A 138 0.31 7.52 -7.60
C ALA A 138 1.29 8.21 -8.57
N LEU A 139 1.08 9.49 -8.91
CA LEU A 139 1.96 10.25 -9.81
C LEU A 139 3.32 10.54 -9.19
N THR A 140 3.39 10.73 -7.87
CA THR A 140 4.63 10.94 -7.14
C THR A 140 5.36 9.64 -6.77
N ASN A 141 4.72 8.48 -6.95
CA ASN A 141 5.35 7.19 -6.65
C ASN A 141 6.53 6.90 -7.61
N PRO A 142 7.71 6.45 -7.12
CA PRO A 142 8.84 6.03 -7.96
C PRO A 142 8.54 4.91 -8.96
N MET A 143 7.51 4.09 -8.71
CA MET A 143 7.07 3.02 -9.61
C MET A 143 6.21 3.53 -10.77
N ALA A 144 5.74 4.78 -10.72
CA ALA A 144 5.03 5.41 -11.82
C ALA A 144 5.94 5.53 -13.05
N SER A 145 5.46 5.07 -14.20
CA SER A 145 6.22 5.24 -15.45
C SER A 145 6.32 6.71 -15.85
N TRP A 146 7.36 7.05 -16.62
CA TRP A 146 7.49 8.37 -17.26
C TRP A 146 6.28 8.74 -18.12
N LYS A 147 5.67 7.75 -18.79
CA LYS A 147 4.45 7.96 -19.55
C LYS A 147 3.29 8.37 -18.64
N MET A 148 3.09 7.69 -17.52
CA MET A 148 2.04 8.02 -16.55
C MET A 148 2.24 9.42 -15.97
N ARG A 149 3.47 9.77 -15.58
CA ARG A 149 3.81 11.11 -15.08
C ARG A 149 3.59 12.19 -16.13
N LEU A 150 3.92 11.92 -17.39
CA LEU A 150 3.66 12.84 -18.50
C LEU A 150 2.15 13.05 -18.73
N GLU A 151 1.36 11.98 -18.74
CA GLU A 151 -0.11 12.06 -18.85
C GLU A 151 -0.71 12.85 -17.68
N GLY A 152 -0.24 12.59 -16.45
CA GLY A 152 -0.63 13.36 -15.26
C GLY A 152 -0.26 14.83 -15.35
N ALA A 153 0.97 15.15 -15.77
CA ALA A 153 1.40 16.54 -15.96
C ALA A 153 0.59 17.28 -17.04
N GLN A 154 0.00 16.58 -18.01
CA GLN A 154 -0.86 17.18 -19.05
C GLN A 154 -2.32 17.29 -18.62
N ALA A 155 -2.75 16.55 -17.60
CA ALA A 155 -4.14 16.52 -17.17
C ALA A 155 -4.54 17.83 -16.46
N SER A 156 -5.68 18.40 -16.86
CA SER A 156 -6.27 19.58 -16.22
C SER A 156 -6.86 19.32 -14.84
N THR A 157 -6.83 18.07 -14.38
CA THR A 157 -7.33 17.62 -13.07
C THR A 157 -6.20 17.38 -12.05
N THR A 158 -4.95 17.59 -12.46
CA THR A 158 -3.78 17.49 -11.58
C THR A 158 -3.67 18.75 -10.74
N ASP A 159 -3.49 18.56 -9.44
CA ASP A 159 -3.37 19.64 -8.46
C ASP A 159 -1.99 20.30 -8.49
N ALA A 160 -1.93 21.47 -7.86
CA ALA A 160 -0.75 22.33 -7.78
C ALA A 160 0.48 21.63 -7.17
N ASP A 161 0.29 20.91 -6.07
CA ASP A 161 1.40 20.29 -5.33
C ASP A 161 2.01 19.12 -6.12
N THR A 162 1.16 18.33 -6.77
CA THR A 162 1.60 17.27 -7.68
C THR A 162 2.34 17.86 -8.88
N LEU A 163 1.86 18.96 -9.47
CA LEU A 163 2.53 19.64 -10.57
C LEU A 163 3.89 20.21 -10.13
N ASP A 164 3.99 20.76 -8.93
CA ASP A 164 5.26 21.25 -8.37
C ASP A 164 6.29 20.13 -8.22
N TYR A 165 5.88 18.99 -7.63
CA TYR A 165 6.73 17.79 -7.55
C TYR A 165 7.20 17.32 -8.94
N LEU A 166 6.28 17.19 -9.90
CA LEU A 166 6.60 16.75 -11.26
C LEU A 166 7.51 17.77 -11.99
N GLY A 167 7.38 19.06 -11.67
CA GLY A 167 8.23 20.14 -12.14
C GLY A 167 9.66 20.07 -11.60
N GLY A 168 9.89 19.36 -10.50
CA GLY A 168 11.22 19.15 -9.92
C GLY A 168 11.97 17.91 -10.43
N LEU A 169 11.34 17.06 -11.24
CA LEU A 169 11.93 15.76 -11.62
C LEU A 169 13.27 15.93 -12.34
N GLY A 170 14.31 15.24 -11.87
CA GLY A 170 15.67 15.29 -12.41
C GLY A 170 16.43 16.58 -12.13
N THR A 171 15.90 17.46 -11.28
CA THR A 171 16.57 18.70 -10.84
C THR A 171 16.60 18.83 -9.32
N SER A 172 15.44 18.98 -8.67
CA SER A 172 15.28 19.05 -7.22
C SER A 172 14.65 17.79 -6.62
N THR A 173 14.04 16.97 -7.46
CA THR A 173 13.36 15.72 -7.11
C THR A 173 13.93 14.60 -7.96
N GLU A 174 14.27 13.46 -7.36
CA GLU A 174 14.86 12.31 -8.09
C GLU A 174 16.08 12.71 -8.95
N GLU A 175 17.15 13.24 -8.34
CA GLU A 175 18.36 13.81 -8.99
C GLU A 175 19.15 12.84 -9.94
N GLY A 176 18.70 11.60 -10.11
CA GLY A 176 19.24 10.62 -11.08
C GLY A 176 18.28 10.25 -12.22
N ALA A 177 17.16 10.95 -12.36
CA ALA A 177 16.16 10.64 -13.37
C ALA A 177 16.71 10.80 -14.81
N PRO A 178 16.27 9.97 -15.79
CA PRO A 178 16.67 10.12 -17.19
C PRO A 178 16.35 11.52 -17.72
N LEU A 179 17.40 12.28 -18.04
CA LEU A 179 17.32 13.72 -18.34
C LEU A 179 16.23 14.08 -19.36
N ILE A 180 16.15 13.31 -20.45
CA ILE A 180 15.17 13.56 -21.54
C ILE A 180 13.73 13.28 -21.08
N LEU A 181 13.50 12.20 -20.33
CA LEU A 181 12.15 11.85 -19.89
C LEU A 181 11.67 12.81 -18.80
N ALA A 182 12.57 13.18 -17.89
CA ALA A 182 12.29 14.18 -16.87
C ALA A 182 11.98 15.55 -17.51
N SER A 183 12.76 16.01 -18.49
CA SER A 183 12.50 17.29 -19.17
C SER A 183 11.18 17.31 -19.93
N MET A 184 10.75 16.17 -20.50
CA MET A 184 9.42 16.05 -21.13
C MET A 184 8.29 16.27 -20.13
N VAL A 185 8.39 15.71 -18.92
CA VAL A 185 7.40 15.90 -17.86
C VAL A 185 7.42 17.35 -17.38
N ARG A 186 8.59 17.93 -17.07
CA ARG A 186 8.71 19.33 -16.65
C ARG A 186 8.17 20.31 -17.69
N ARG A 187 8.41 20.06 -18.98
CA ARG A 187 7.82 20.84 -20.07
C ARG A 187 6.29 20.76 -20.07
N ALA A 188 5.71 19.59 -19.81
CA ALA A 188 4.26 19.45 -19.70
C ALA A 188 3.70 20.21 -18.49
N VAL A 189 4.39 20.15 -17.34
CA VAL A 189 4.07 20.95 -16.16
C VAL A 189 4.08 22.44 -16.50
N ALA A 190 5.12 22.95 -17.17
CA ALA A 190 5.19 24.36 -17.56
C ALA A 190 4.00 24.84 -18.42
N LEU A 191 3.39 23.95 -19.20
CA LEU A 191 2.25 24.25 -20.06
C LEU A 191 0.90 23.98 -19.37
N ASN A 192 0.88 23.34 -18.21
CA ASN A 192 -0.36 23.01 -17.53
C ASN A 192 -0.96 24.28 -16.89
N PRO A 193 -2.23 24.61 -17.14
CA PRO A 193 -2.86 25.82 -16.62
C PRO A 193 -2.97 25.85 -15.10
N ASN A 194 -2.96 24.70 -14.43
CA ASN A 194 -3.03 24.59 -12.97
C ASN A 194 -1.66 24.72 -12.30
N THR A 195 -0.56 24.79 -13.06
CA THR A 195 0.77 24.90 -12.49
C THR A 195 0.92 26.23 -11.75
N PRO A 196 1.36 26.21 -10.48
CA PRO A 196 1.57 27.43 -9.71
C PRO A 196 2.55 28.37 -10.41
N MET A 197 2.27 29.68 -10.33
CA MET A 197 3.13 30.68 -10.99
C MET A 197 4.57 30.64 -10.48
N GLU A 198 4.80 30.26 -9.22
CA GLU A 198 6.16 30.09 -8.68
C GLU A 198 6.87 28.90 -9.34
N THR A 199 6.19 27.75 -9.51
CA THR A 199 6.72 26.62 -10.28
C THR A 199 7.01 27.03 -11.73
N VAL A 200 6.12 27.79 -12.38
CA VAL A 200 6.37 28.31 -13.75
C VAL A 200 7.60 29.21 -13.80
N LYS A 201 7.78 30.13 -12.84
CA LYS A 201 8.97 31.00 -12.77
C LYS A 201 10.25 30.20 -12.59
N THR A 202 10.23 29.16 -11.75
CA THR A 202 11.35 28.24 -11.58
C THR A 202 11.67 27.51 -12.88
N LEU A 203 10.64 26.98 -13.56
CA LEU A 203 10.79 26.29 -14.84
C LEU A 203 11.25 27.21 -15.98
N ALA A 204 11.00 28.52 -15.91
CA ALA A 204 11.53 29.50 -16.87
C ALA A 204 13.06 29.65 -16.79
N GLN A 205 13.68 29.20 -15.69
CA GLN A 205 15.13 29.15 -15.50
C GLN A 205 15.70 27.73 -15.67
N ASP A 206 14.93 26.78 -16.20
CA ASP A 206 15.38 25.40 -16.41
C ASP A 206 16.54 25.32 -17.42
N ASP A 207 17.56 24.52 -17.12
CA ASP A 207 18.71 24.27 -18.00
C ASP A 207 18.30 23.74 -19.39
N ARG A 208 17.14 23.09 -19.49
CA ARG A 208 16.57 22.60 -20.74
C ARG A 208 15.78 23.72 -21.40
N VAL A 209 16.33 24.22 -22.51
CA VAL A 209 15.72 25.26 -23.36
C VAL A 209 14.25 24.98 -23.72
N GLU A 210 13.89 23.71 -23.97
CA GLU A 210 12.49 23.35 -24.27
C GLU A 210 11.50 23.56 -23.10
N VAL A 211 11.97 23.43 -21.86
CA VAL A 211 11.20 23.65 -20.63
C VAL A 211 11.11 25.16 -20.36
N ALA A 212 12.25 25.85 -20.39
CA ALA A 212 12.33 27.29 -20.18
C ALA A 212 11.43 28.07 -21.15
N ASN A 213 11.47 27.74 -22.45
CA ASN A 213 10.62 28.37 -23.45
C ASN A 213 9.13 28.10 -23.23
N ALA A 214 8.76 26.91 -22.73
CA ALA A 214 7.38 26.58 -22.44
C ALA A 214 6.85 27.38 -21.25
N ALA A 215 7.65 27.51 -20.20
CA ALA A 215 7.34 28.31 -19.03
C ALA A 215 7.26 29.80 -19.37
N GLN A 216 8.21 30.34 -20.14
CA GLN A 216 8.19 31.75 -20.55
C GLN A 216 6.92 32.09 -21.34
N LYS A 217 6.50 31.22 -22.26
CA LYS A 217 5.22 31.40 -22.98
C LYS A 217 4.01 31.49 -22.04
N ARG A 218 4.04 30.80 -20.90
CA ARG A 218 2.99 30.86 -19.89
C ARG A 218 3.11 32.12 -19.00
N LEU A 219 4.31 32.66 -18.81
CA LEU A 219 4.51 33.94 -18.12
C LEU A 219 4.04 35.12 -18.97
N ASP A 220 4.14 35.01 -20.29
CA ASP A 220 3.77 36.05 -21.25
C ASP A 220 2.25 36.08 -21.59
N GLN A 221 1.47 35.11 -21.09
CA GLN A 221 0.01 34.99 -21.25
C GLN A 221 -0.74 35.53 -20.04
#